data_AF-A0A2N3G0K2-F1
#
_entry.id   AF-A0A2N3G0K2-F1
#
_cell.length_a   1.000
_cell.length_b   1.000
_cell.length_c   1.000
_cell.angle_alpha   90.00
_cell.angle_beta   90.00
_cell.angle_gamma   90.00
#
_symmetry.space_group_name_H-M   'P 1'
#
loop_
_entity.id
_entity.type
_entity.pdbx_description
1 polymer ?
#
loop_
_entity_poly.entity_id
_entity_poly.type
_entity_poly.pdbx_seq_one_letter_code
_entity_poly.pdbx_strand_id
1 'polypeptide(L)'
;MPGGHNFVELQSGLDAAHRALGVLATSAETSQHITGTRAPTLAADSLHPLIWDAASRLWHDGHRSQAVQRAATFLNAHVQDLTGRSDLSDSPLMAQVFSLGAPEEGRPRLRWPGNSTDLTVKAMRSGLLQFSQGCFMAIRNPATHGTKELAQQEALEQLSVLSTLARWVDACELVEARD
;
A
#
# COMPACT_ATOMS: atom_id res chain seq x y z
N MET A 1 5.94 27.27 -55.71
CA MET A 1 5.89 28.19 -54.56
C MET A 1 5.95 27.36 -53.27
N PRO A 2 7.10 27.23 -52.58
CA PRO A 2 7.25 26.31 -51.43
C PRO A 2 6.96 26.93 -50.04
N GLY A 3 6.39 28.14 -49.96
CA GLY A 3 6.31 28.90 -48.69
C GLY A 3 5.13 28.60 -47.75
N GLY A 4 4.17 27.75 -48.13
CA GLY A 4 2.95 27.52 -47.35
C GLY A 4 3.10 26.55 -46.17
N HIS A 5 3.87 25.48 -46.32
CA HIS A 5 4.03 24.45 -45.29
C HIS A 5 4.83 24.93 -44.07
N ASN A 6 5.97 25.62 -44.30
CA ASN A 6 6.79 26.16 -43.21
C ASN A 6 6.04 27.21 -42.36
N PHE A 7 5.13 27.98 -42.96
CA PHE A 7 4.36 29.01 -42.25
C PHE A 7 3.31 28.42 -41.30
N VAL A 8 2.64 27.34 -41.72
CA VAL A 8 1.65 26.62 -40.89
C VAL A 8 2.34 25.89 -39.73
N GLU A 9 3.52 25.29 -39.97
CA GLU A 9 4.33 24.69 -38.89
C GLU A 9 4.82 25.74 -37.88
N LEU A 10 5.26 26.91 -38.35
CA LEU A 10 5.66 28.05 -37.51
C LEU A 10 4.51 28.55 -36.63
N GLN A 11 3.30 28.70 -37.19
CA GLN A 11 2.12 29.09 -36.40
C GLN A 11 1.77 28.04 -35.34
N SER A 12 1.81 26.76 -35.70
CA SER A 12 1.54 25.68 -34.74
C SER A 12 2.54 25.66 -33.58
N GLY A 13 3.81 25.94 -33.86
CA GLY A 13 4.87 26.06 -32.85
C GLY A 13 4.68 27.27 -31.94
N LEU A 14 4.29 28.42 -32.49
CA LEU A 14 3.97 29.63 -31.72
C LEU A 14 2.75 29.42 -30.82
N ASP A 15 1.71 28.77 -31.32
CA ASP A 15 0.52 28.46 -30.53
C ASP A 15 0.84 27.48 -29.39
N ALA A 16 1.70 26.50 -29.64
CA ALA A 16 2.18 25.59 -28.59
C ALA A 16 3.00 26.33 -27.52
N ALA A 17 3.89 27.24 -27.93
CA ALA A 17 4.68 28.05 -27.02
C ALA A 17 3.80 29.00 -26.18
N HIS A 18 2.81 29.65 -26.78
CA HIS A 18 1.85 30.50 -26.06
C HIS A 18 1.02 29.70 -25.06
N ARG A 19 0.55 28.51 -25.42
CA ARG A 19 -0.15 27.62 -24.47
C ARG A 19 0.75 27.21 -23.31
N ALA A 20 1.99 26.81 -23.59
CA ALA A 20 2.95 26.42 -22.56
C ALA A 20 3.25 27.59 -21.60
N LEU A 21 3.46 28.80 -22.12
CA LEU A 21 3.67 30.00 -21.32
C LEU A 21 2.43 30.35 -20.47
N GLY A 22 1.23 30.22 -21.04
CA GLY A 22 -0.02 30.39 -20.29
C GLY A 22 -0.13 29.40 -19.13
N VAL A 23 0.10 28.11 -19.38
CA VAL A 23 0.11 27.07 -18.34
C VAL A 23 1.14 27.36 -17.26
N LEU A 24 2.37 27.76 -17.62
CA LEU A 24 3.41 28.09 -16.65
C LEU A 24 3.04 29.32 -15.82
N ALA A 25 2.53 30.38 -16.47
CA ALA A 25 2.12 31.62 -15.80
C ALA A 25 0.99 31.39 -14.79
N THR A 26 0.03 30.51 -15.11
CA THR A 26 -1.09 30.21 -14.22
C THR A 26 -0.85 28.99 -13.34
N SER A 27 0.23 28.23 -13.52
CA SER A 27 0.47 26.96 -12.82
C SER A 27 0.47 27.10 -11.30
N ALA A 28 1.05 28.17 -10.77
CA ALA A 28 1.11 28.44 -9.34
C ALA A 28 -0.27 28.78 -8.76
N GLU A 29 -1.04 29.62 -9.46
CA GLU A 29 -2.40 30.00 -9.09
C GLU A 29 -3.36 28.80 -9.22
N THR A 30 -3.26 28.07 -10.32
CA THR A 30 -3.97 26.81 -10.60
C THR A 30 -3.70 25.78 -9.49
N SER A 31 -2.44 25.62 -9.08
CA SER A 31 -2.07 24.70 -7.99
C SER A 31 -2.58 25.17 -6.62
N GLN A 32 -2.79 26.46 -6.42
CA GLN A 32 -3.35 26.98 -5.17
C GLN A 32 -4.88 26.86 -5.14
N HIS A 33 -5.54 27.09 -6.28
CA HIS A 33 -7.00 27.20 -6.35
C HIS A 33 -7.73 25.94 -6.82
N ILE A 34 -7.10 25.04 -7.60
CA ILE A 34 -7.74 23.82 -8.11
C ILE A 34 -7.67 22.65 -7.12
N THR A 35 -6.50 22.39 -6.52
CA THR A 35 -6.40 21.32 -5.49
C THR A 35 -6.86 21.80 -4.12
N GLY A 36 -6.94 23.12 -3.90
CA GLY A 36 -7.26 23.73 -2.60
C GLY A 36 -6.24 23.41 -1.50
N THR A 37 -5.17 22.68 -1.81
CA THR A 37 -4.13 22.27 -0.86
C THR A 37 -2.79 22.09 -1.58
N ARG A 38 -1.71 22.44 -0.86
CA ARG A 38 -0.33 22.16 -1.25
C ARG A 38 0.19 20.84 -0.67
N ALA A 39 -0.68 20.05 -0.04
CA ALA A 39 -0.33 18.75 0.51
C ALA A 39 0.09 17.77 -0.60
N PRO A 40 1.02 16.84 -0.32
CA PRO A 40 1.35 15.78 -1.25
C PRO A 40 0.14 14.88 -1.49
N THR A 41 0.03 14.32 -2.68
CA THR A 41 -0.97 13.32 -3.05
C THR A 41 -0.41 11.92 -2.90
N LEU A 42 -1.21 11.00 -2.36
CA LEU A 42 -0.92 9.58 -2.36
C LEU A 42 -1.70 8.94 -3.52
N ALA A 43 -1.01 8.62 -4.60
CA ALA A 43 -1.62 7.91 -5.71
C ALA A 43 -1.82 6.43 -5.32
N ALA A 44 -3.00 5.89 -5.59
CA ALA A 44 -3.37 4.55 -5.13
C ALA A 44 -2.52 3.45 -5.80
N ASP A 45 -2.06 3.68 -7.03
CA ASP A 45 -1.11 2.83 -7.76
C ASP A 45 0.32 2.87 -7.22
N SER A 46 0.62 3.79 -6.30
CA SER A 46 1.90 3.87 -5.58
C SER A 46 1.87 3.12 -4.24
N LEU A 47 0.73 2.51 -3.88
CA LEU A 47 0.65 1.55 -2.79
C LEU A 47 1.47 0.29 -3.13
N HIS A 48 1.68 -0.56 -2.13
CA HIS A 48 2.40 -1.81 -2.30
C HIS A 48 1.73 -2.68 -3.39
N PRO A 49 2.47 -3.23 -4.37
CA PRO A 49 1.88 -3.97 -5.49
C PRO A 49 0.92 -5.08 -5.04
N LEU A 50 1.32 -5.90 -4.05
CA LEU A 50 0.46 -6.94 -3.47
C LEU A 50 -0.93 -6.43 -3.05
N ILE A 51 -1.01 -5.21 -2.54
CA ILE A 51 -2.23 -4.60 -2.02
C ILE A 51 -3.03 -3.97 -3.16
N TRP A 52 -2.38 -3.14 -3.99
CA TRP A 52 -3.08 -2.45 -5.06
C TRP A 52 -3.55 -3.39 -6.16
N ASP A 53 -2.72 -4.37 -6.56
CA ASP A 53 -3.09 -5.33 -7.60
C ASP A 53 -4.30 -6.19 -7.18
N ALA A 54 -4.36 -6.53 -5.89
CA ALA A 54 -5.51 -7.24 -5.32
C ALA A 54 -6.78 -6.38 -5.26
N ALA A 55 -6.65 -5.08 -5.00
CA ALA A 55 -7.77 -4.15 -4.79
C ALA A 55 -8.30 -3.51 -6.09
N SER A 56 -7.42 -3.21 -7.05
CA SER A 56 -7.65 -2.27 -8.16
C SER A 56 -8.92 -2.55 -8.96
N ARG A 57 -9.16 -3.80 -9.36
CA ARG A 57 -10.37 -4.15 -10.13
C ARG A 57 -11.66 -3.82 -9.38
N LEU A 58 -11.78 -4.29 -8.13
CA LEU A 58 -12.95 -4.03 -7.29
C LEU A 58 -13.10 -2.53 -6.99
N TRP A 59 -11.97 -1.85 -6.83
CA TRP A 59 -11.94 -0.41 -6.63
C TRP A 59 -12.54 0.35 -7.82
N HIS A 60 -12.12 0.02 -9.04
CA HIS A 60 -12.64 0.64 -10.26
C HIS A 60 -14.13 0.37 -10.48
N ASP A 61 -14.61 -0.79 -10.05
CA ASP A 61 -16.03 -1.16 -10.08
C ASP A 61 -16.85 -0.51 -8.94
N GLY A 62 -16.21 0.25 -8.05
CA GLY A 62 -16.86 0.97 -6.95
C GLY A 62 -17.07 0.13 -5.67
N HIS A 63 -16.57 -1.12 -5.64
CA HIS A 63 -16.66 -2.05 -4.53
C HIS A 63 -15.45 -1.92 -3.58
N ARG A 64 -15.33 -0.77 -2.92
CA ARG A 64 -14.20 -0.40 -2.06
C ARG A 64 -14.07 -1.27 -0.80
N SER A 65 -15.18 -1.61 -0.14
CA SER A 65 -15.18 -2.52 1.01
C SER A 65 -14.60 -3.88 0.61
N GLN A 66 -15.04 -4.42 -0.53
CA GLN A 66 -14.54 -5.69 -1.06
C GLN A 66 -13.09 -5.56 -1.54
N ALA A 67 -12.70 -4.42 -2.11
CA ALA A 67 -11.32 -4.15 -2.51
C ALA A 67 -10.36 -4.22 -1.31
N VAL A 68 -10.72 -3.59 -0.19
CA VAL A 68 -9.97 -3.66 1.08
C VAL A 68 -9.92 -5.10 1.61
N GLN A 69 -11.06 -5.78 1.65
CA GLN A 69 -11.14 -7.17 2.12
C GLN A 69 -10.27 -8.12 1.29
N ARG A 70 -10.27 -7.93 -0.04
CA ARG A 70 -9.45 -8.72 -0.97
C ARG A 70 -7.97 -8.44 -0.76
N ALA A 71 -7.57 -7.18 -0.61
CA ALA A 71 -6.19 -6.82 -0.31
C ALA A 71 -5.70 -7.44 1.01
N ALA A 72 -6.50 -7.39 2.08
CA ALA A 72 -6.17 -8.02 3.35
C ALA A 72 -6.04 -9.56 3.22
N THR A 73 -6.89 -10.18 2.41
CA THR A 73 -6.83 -11.63 2.14
C THR A 73 -5.56 -12.01 1.38
N PHE A 74 -5.16 -11.23 0.39
CA PHE A 74 -3.90 -11.43 -0.34
C PHE A 74 -2.68 -11.23 0.57
N LEU A 75 -2.71 -10.24 1.47
CA LEU A 75 -1.64 -10.06 2.46
C LEU A 75 -1.54 -11.25 3.43
N ASN A 76 -2.67 -11.81 3.87
CA ASN A 76 -2.65 -13.03 4.68
C ASN A 76 -2.00 -14.18 3.92
N ALA A 77 -2.43 -14.42 2.68
CA ALA A 77 -1.89 -15.49 1.84
C ALA A 77 -0.39 -15.32 1.61
N HIS A 78 0.07 -14.10 1.33
CA HIS A 78 1.51 -13.80 1.19
C HIS A 78 2.31 -14.18 2.44
N VAL A 79 1.81 -13.89 3.63
CA VAL A 79 2.46 -14.31 4.88
C VAL A 79 2.44 -15.83 5.06
N GLN A 80 1.35 -16.51 4.69
CA GLN A 80 1.28 -17.98 4.69
C GLN A 80 2.31 -18.58 3.73
N ASP A 81 2.43 -18.04 2.52
CA ASP A 81 3.37 -18.51 1.50
C ASP A 81 4.82 -18.32 1.94
N LEU A 82 5.16 -17.17 2.53
CA LEU A 82 6.50 -16.90 3.08
C LEU A 82 6.89 -17.82 4.23
N THR A 83 5.91 -18.28 5.02
CA THR A 83 6.17 -19.05 6.25
C THR A 83 5.82 -20.53 6.14
N GLY A 84 5.19 -20.96 5.05
CA GLY A 84 4.62 -22.29 4.90
C GLY A 84 3.45 -22.60 5.85
N ARG A 85 2.86 -21.59 6.52
CA ARG A 85 1.85 -21.76 7.57
C ARG A 85 0.42 -21.54 7.10
N SER A 86 -0.04 -22.44 6.24
CA SER A 86 -1.42 -22.44 5.73
C SER A 86 -2.47 -22.93 6.74
N ASP A 87 -2.06 -23.48 7.88
CA ASP A 87 -2.93 -23.97 8.95
C ASP A 87 -3.55 -22.86 9.81
N LEU A 88 -3.01 -21.63 9.75
CA LEU A 88 -3.53 -20.47 10.47
C LEU A 88 -3.82 -19.32 9.51
N SER A 89 -4.77 -18.46 9.88
CA SER A 89 -5.04 -17.19 9.22
C SER A 89 -5.15 -16.05 10.23
N ASP A 90 -5.21 -14.81 9.74
CA ASP A 90 -5.60 -13.62 10.48
C ASP A 90 -4.68 -13.32 11.68
N SER A 91 -5.27 -12.73 12.72
CA SER A 91 -4.59 -12.44 13.98
C SER A 91 -3.85 -13.65 14.56
N PRO A 92 -4.39 -14.89 14.56
CA PRO A 92 -3.63 -16.08 14.95
C PRO A 92 -2.34 -16.32 14.15
N LEU A 93 -2.40 -16.21 12.82
CA LEU A 93 -1.22 -16.32 11.97
C LEU A 93 -0.20 -15.24 12.33
N MET A 94 -0.63 -13.97 12.36
CA MET A 94 0.23 -12.83 12.66
C MET A 94 0.87 -12.93 14.05
N ALA A 95 0.09 -13.36 15.05
CA ALA A 95 0.56 -13.57 16.42
C ALA A 95 1.73 -14.55 16.47
N GLN A 96 1.66 -15.61 15.68
CA GLN A 96 2.63 -16.68 15.72
C GLN A 96 3.87 -16.39 14.88
N VAL A 97 3.71 -15.87 13.66
CA VAL A 97 4.84 -15.57 12.77
C VAL A 97 5.67 -14.39 13.27
N PHE A 98 5.04 -13.40 13.93
CA PHE A 98 5.76 -12.27 14.53
C PHE A 98 6.05 -12.43 16.03
N SER A 99 5.70 -13.57 16.64
CA SER A 99 5.95 -13.85 18.07
C SER A 99 7.42 -13.61 18.43
N LEU A 100 7.71 -12.95 19.55
CA LEU A 100 9.08 -12.67 19.99
C LEU A 100 9.85 -13.90 20.48
N GLY A 101 9.17 -15.03 20.70
CA GLY A 101 9.80 -16.29 21.11
C GLY A 101 10.67 -16.91 20.01
N ALA A 102 11.57 -17.80 20.39
CA ALA A 102 12.40 -18.54 19.44
C ALA A 102 11.53 -19.27 18.38
N PRO A 103 12.03 -19.45 17.15
CA PRO A 103 11.37 -20.34 16.19
C PRO A 103 11.34 -21.77 16.73
N GLU A 104 10.27 -22.49 16.40
CA GLU A 104 10.10 -23.90 16.76
C GLU A 104 9.96 -24.72 15.46
N GLU A 105 10.14 -26.04 15.54
CA GLU A 105 9.97 -26.93 14.39
C GLU A 105 8.57 -26.75 13.77
N GLY A 106 8.53 -26.57 12.45
CA GLY A 106 7.29 -26.27 11.71
C GLY A 106 6.63 -24.94 12.07
N ARG A 107 7.28 -24.08 12.87
CA ARG A 107 6.77 -22.77 13.29
C ARG A 107 7.87 -21.71 13.12
N PRO A 108 8.15 -21.26 11.89
CA PRO A 108 9.13 -20.21 11.64
C PRO A 108 8.66 -18.86 12.17
N ARG A 109 9.57 -17.87 12.14
CA ARG A 109 9.31 -16.49 12.52
C ARG A 109 9.71 -15.55 11.39
N LEU A 110 8.92 -14.51 11.17
CA LEU A 110 9.33 -13.35 10.40
C LEU A 110 9.96 -12.34 11.36
N ARG A 111 11.20 -11.94 11.07
CA ARG A 111 11.99 -11.03 11.92
C ARG A 111 12.34 -9.77 11.20
N TRP A 112 11.98 -8.63 11.80
CA TRP A 112 12.58 -7.37 11.40
C TRP A 112 14.11 -7.49 11.54
N PRO A 113 14.87 -7.14 10.48
CA PRO A 113 16.30 -7.36 10.43
C PRO A 113 17.05 -6.49 11.44
N GLY A 114 18.28 -6.89 11.75
CA GLY A 114 19.17 -6.15 12.63
C GLY A 114 19.43 -6.80 13.99
N ASN A 115 20.25 -6.12 14.78
CA ASN A 115 20.77 -6.63 16.04
C ASN A 115 19.66 -6.75 17.10
N SER A 116 19.56 -7.92 17.73
CA SER A 116 18.58 -8.19 18.79
C SER A 116 18.79 -7.39 20.06
N THR A 117 19.95 -6.77 20.27
CA THR A 117 20.20 -5.88 21.42
C THR A 117 19.78 -4.43 21.17
N ASP A 118 19.60 -4.03 19.90
CA ASP A 118 19.19 -2.69 19.51
C ASP A 118 17.75 -2.42 19.96
N LEU A 119 17.55 -1.31 20.69
CA LEU A 119 16.25 -0.91 21.22
C LEU A 119 15.24 -0.61 20.10
N THR A 120 15.68 -0.06 18.98
CA THR A 120 14.85 0.23 17.80
C THR A 120 14.39 -1.07 17.15
N VAL A 121 15.28 -2.05 17.00
CA VAL A 121 14.93 -3.37 16.44
C VAL A 121 13.94 -4.09 17.36
N LYS A 122 14.16 -4.05 18.68
CA LYS A 122 13.21 -4.60 19.66
C LYS A 122 11.84 -3.94 19.57
N ALA A 123 11.81 -2.60 19.50
CA ALA A 123 10.57 -1.84 19.37
C ALA A 123 9.84 -2.19 18.07
N MET A 124 10.56 -2.28 16.95
CA MET A 124 9.98 -2.67 15.66
C MET A 124 9.40 -4.08 15.68
N ARG A 125 10.09 -5.06 16.27
CA ARG A 125 9.57 -6.45 16.36
C ARG A 125 8.29 -6.52 17.21
N SER A 126 8.28 -5.85 18.36
CA SER A 126 7.08 -5.77 19.22
C SER A 126 5.93 -5.01 18.54
N GLY A 127 6.26 -3.90 17.87
CA GLY A 127 5.31 -3.07 17.15
C GLY A 127 4.69 -3.81 15.98
N LEU A 128 5.49 -4.53 15.19
CA LEU A 128 5.01 -5.30 14.03
C LEU A 128 4.07 -6.42 14.45
N LEU A 129 4.36 -7.10 15.56
CA LEU A 129 3.44 -8.08 16.16
C LEU A 129 2.07 -7.46 16.49
N GLN A 130 2.06 -6.36 17.24
CA GLN A 130 0.79 -5.73 17.66
C GLN A 130 0.04 -5.10 16.48
N PHE A 131 0.77 -4.42 15.59
CA PHE A 131 0.22 -3.73 14.44
C PHE A 131 -0.40 -4.71 13.44
N SER A 132 0.28 -5.82 13.14
CA SER A 132 -0.25 -6.84 12.23
C SER A 132 -1.53 -7.47 12.78
N GLN A 133 -1.55 -7.87 14.05
CA GLN A 133 -2.78 -8.36 14.70
C GLN A 133 -3.90 -7.34 14.65
N GLY A 134 -3.60 -6.07 14.97
CA GLY A 134 -4.55 -4.96 14.92
C GLY A 134 -5.13 -4.75 13.53
N CYS A 135 -4.32 -4.79 12.48
CA CYS A 135 -4.77 -4.66 11.09
C CYS A 135 -5.79 -5.75 10.74
N PHE A 136 -5.50 -7.02 11.03
CA PHE A 136 -6.42 -8.12 10.71
C PHE A 136 -7.69 -8.10 11.56
N MET A 137 -7.62 -7.65 12.81
CA MET A 137 -8.78 -7.54 13.68
C MET A 137 -9.68 -6.34 13.34
N ALA A 138 -9.11 -5.19 12.97
CA ALA A 138 -9.83 -3.94 12.80
C ALA A 138 -10.18 -3.61 11.34
N ILE A 139 -9.46 -4.15 10.36
CA ILE A 139 -9.70 -3.86 8.93
C ILE A 139 -10.39 -5.05 8.26
N ARG A 140 -9.81 -6.26 8.35
CA ARG A 140 -10.35 -7.43 7.64
C ARG A 140 -11.71 -7.88 8.20
N ASN A 141 -11.85 -7.91 9.54
CA ASN A 141 -13.09 -8.39 10.15
C ASN A 141 -14.30 -7.48 9.85
N PRO A 142 -14.23 -6.15 9.98
CA PRO A 142 -15.35 -5.29 9.61
C PRO A 142 -15.64 -5.27 8.11
N ALA A 143 -14.62 -5.35 7.24
CA ALA A 143 -14.84 -5.44 5.79
C ALA A 143 -15.57 -6.74 5.38
N THR A 144 -15.48 -7.79 6.20
CA THR A 144 -16.16 -9.08 5.95
C THR A 144 -17.61 -9.11 6.44
N HIS A 145 -17.96 -8.29 7.45
CA HIS A 145 -19.27 -8.33 8.10
C HIS A 145 -20.08 -7.03 7.96
N GLY A 146 -19.49 -5.96 7.44
CA GLY A 146 -20.15 -4.69 7.21
C GLY A 146 -21.08 -4.75 5.99
N THR A 147 -22.30 -4.26 6.15
CA THR A 147 -23.29 -4.16 5.05
C THR A 147 -23.23 -2.83 4.31
N LYS A 148 -22.50 -1.85 4.85
CA LYS A 148 -22.35 -0.52 4.27
C LYS A 148 -21.04 -0.41 3.50
N GLU A 149 -21.12 0.16 2.30
CA GLU A 149 -19.97 0.45 1.46
C GLU A 149 -19.10 1.55 2.09
N LEU A 150 -17.78 1.34 2.11
CA LEU A 150 -16.82 2.30 2.64
C LEU A 150 -16.78 3.58 1.80
N ALA A 151 -16.62 4.72 2.49
CA ALA A 151 -16.27 5.96 1.82
C ALA A 151 -14.90 5.82 1.13
N GLN A 152 -14.71 6.56 0.03
CA GLN A 152 -13.46 6.49 -0.75
C GLN A 152 -12.23 6.79 0.12
N GLN A 153 -12.30 7.83 0.93
CA GLN A 153 -11.20 8.25 1.80
C GLN A 153 -10.85 7.15 2.81
N GLU A 154 -11.84 6.63 3.52
CA GLU A 154 -11.66 5.58 4.52
C GLU A 154 -11.08 4.30 3.91
N ALA A 155 -11.54 3.91 2.72
CA ALA A 155 -11.01 2.74 2.03
C ALA A 155 -9.55 2.94 1.57
N LEU A 156 -9.18 4.14 1.10
CA LEU A 156 -7.77 4.46 0.78
C LEU A 156 -6.88 4.43 2.03
N GLU A 157 -7.37 4.93 3.17
CA GLU A 157 -6.66 4.88 4.44
C GLU A 157 -6.41 3.43 4.88
N GLN A 158 -7.42 2.58 4.82
CA GLN A 158 -7.27 1.16 5.15
C GLN A 158 -6.32 0.43 4.18
N LEU A 159 -6.40 0.69 2.88
CA LEU A 159 -5.43 0.15 1.90
C LEU A 159 -4.00 0.66 2.19
N SER A 160 -3.84 1.89 2.64
CA SER A 160 -2.52 2.46 2.99
C SER A 160 -1.92 1.79 4.23
N VAL A 161 -2.75 1.47 5.22
CA VAL A 161 -2.34 0.69 6.40
C VAL A 161 -1.87 -0.71 5.98
N LEU A 162 -2.65 -1.43 5.18
CA LEU A 162 -2.29 -2.75 4.65
C LEU A 162 -1.01 -2.67 3.79
N SER A 163 -0.87 -1.63 2.98
CA SER A 163 0.31 -1.38 2.16
C SER A 163 1.56 -1.15 3.00
N THR A 164 1.44 -0.50 4.15
CA THR A 164 2.56 -0.28 5.07
C THR A 164 2.98 -1.61 5.70
N LEU A 165 2.01 -2.42 6.14
CA LEU A 165 2.29 -3.75 6.67
C LEU A 165 2.97 -4.64 5.63
N ALA A 166 2.49 -4.67 4.38
CA ALA A 166 3.10 -5.44 3.31
C ALA A 166 4.58 -5.07 3.08
N ARG A 167 4.90 -3.76 3.04
CA ARG A 167 6.29 -3.30 2.95
C ARG A 167 7.15 -3.78 4.12
N TRP A 168 6.60 -3.83 5.33
CA TRP A 168 7.35 -4.32 6.49
C TRP A 168 7.51 -5.84 6.51
N VAL A 169 6.51 -6.58 6.01
CA VAL A 169 6.60 -8.04 5.80
C VAL A 169 7.74 -8.35 4.85
N ASP A 170 7.81 -7.67 3.70
CA ASP A 170 8.85 -7.89 2.69
C ASP A 170 10.26 -7.53 3.18
N ALA A 171 10.36 -6.64 4.16
CA ALA A 171 11.63 -6.31 4.81
C ALA A 171 12.06 -7.32 5.89
N CYS A 172 11.19 -8.25 6.29
CA CYS A 172 11.51 -9.23 7.31
C CYS A 172 12.29 -10.43 6.77
N GLU A 173 13.11 -11.01 7.64
CA GLU A 173 13.85 -12.24 7.37
C GLU A 173 13.09 -13.45 7.95
N LEU A 174 12.98 -14.52 7.18
CA LEU A 174 12.45 -15.80 7.66
C LEU A 174 13.52 -16.48 8.54
N VAL A 175 13.13 -16.85 9.76
CA VAL A 175 13.99 -17.55 10.71
C VAL A 175 13.32 -18.84 11.16
N GLU A 176 14.02 -19.95 10.95
CA GLU A 176 13.57 -21.31 11.26
C GLU A 176 14.28 -21.85 12.50
N ALA A 177 13.75 -22.91 13.11
CA ALA A 177 14.47 -23.63 14.14
C ALA A 177 15.73 -24.24 13.52
N ARG A 178 16.87 -24.13 14.21
CA ARG A 178 18.05 -24.90 13.80
C ARG A 178 17.81 -26.36 14.20
N ASP A 179 18.01 -27.25 13.25
CA ASP A 179 18.09 -28.71 13.48
C ASP A 179 19.11 -29.06 14.59
#